data_AF-A0A2V8CIR3-F1
#
_entry.id   AF-A0A2V8CIR3-F1
#
_cell.length_a   1.000
_cell.length_b   1.000
_cell.length_c   1.000
_cell.angle_alpha   90.00
_cell.angle_beta   90.00
_cell.angle_gamma   90.00
#
_symmetry.space_group_name_H-M   'P 1'
#
loop_
_entity.id
_entity.type
_entity.pdbx_description
1 polymer ?
#
loop_
_entity_poly.entity_id
_entity_poly.type
_entity_poly.pdbx_seq_one_letter_code
_entity_poly.pdbx_strand_id
1 'polypeptide(L)'
;MVVQNKADLERPSRGVRVSAVTGAGLDDLRRAIIAALDVEPVRDRPALTNVRHIALVERAHVALTRAAGAARRSMPEEFVLADLQDARAALEEISGRRASEALLEHIFARFCIGK
;
A
#
# COMPACT_ATOMS: atom_id res chain seq x y z
N MET A 1 -12.55 14.61 -9.18
CA MET A 1 -13.40 15.54 -8.41
C MET A 1 -12.97 16.97 -8.73
N VAL A 2 -13.89 17.84 -9.12
CA VAL A 2 -13.61 19.26 -9.40
C VAL A 2 -14.15 20.10 -8.24
N VAL A 3 -13.29 20.95 -7.66
CA VAL A 3 -13.62 21.85 -6.55
C VAL A 3 -13.65 23.27 -7.07
N GLN A 4 -14.74 23.99 -6.80
CA GLN A 4 -14.89 25.39 -7.19
C GLN A 4 -14.93 26.29 -5.97
N ASN A 5 -13.91 27.13 -5.83
CA ASN A 5 -13.78 28.09 -4.74
C ASN A 5 -14.59 29.37 -5.04
N LYS A 6 -14.77 30.22 -4.02
CA LYS A 6 -15.54 31.48 -4.05
C LYS A 6 -17.06 31.28 -4.21
N ALA A 7 -17.62 30.29 -3.52
CA ALA A 7 -19.06 30.04 -3.49
C ALA A 7 -19.89 31.22 -2.95
N ASP A 8 -19.25 32.13 -2.21
CA ASP A 8 -19.80 33.40 -1.74
C ASP A 8 -20.15 34.41 -2.86
N LEU A 9 -19.72 34.16 -4.10
CA LEU A 9 -19.95 35.05 -5.25
C LEU A 9 -21.03 34.55 -6.23
N GLU A 10 -21.91 33.62 -5.80
CA GLU A 10 -23.09 33.10 -6.53
C GLU A 10 -22.88 32.78 -8.03
N ARG A 11 -21.79 32.07 -8.35
CA ARG A 11 -21.51 31.63 -9.74
C ARG A 11 -22.08 30.24 -10.04
N PRO A 12 -22.73 30.03 -11.20
CA PRO A 12 -23.15 28.71 -11.64
C PRO A 12 -21.92 27.82 -11.88
N SER A 13 -22.05 26.56 -11.46
CA SER A 13 -20.91 25.72 -11.10
C SER A 13 -21.21 24.25 -11.37
N ARG A 14 -20.27 23.54 -12.00
CA ARG A 14 -20.27 22.07 -12.14
C ARG A 14 -19.13 21.50 -11.29
N GLY A 15 -19.39 21.30 -10.00
CA GLY A 15 -18.40 20.77 -9.05
C GLY A 15 -18.82 21.00 -7.60
N VAL A 16 -17.98 20.56 -6.66
CA VAL A 16 -18.20 20.83 -5.23
C VAL A 16 -17.88 22.31 -4.97
N ARG A 17 -18.87 23.08 -4.51
CA ARG A 17 -18.72 24.51 -4.23
C ARG A 17 -18.20 24.72 -2.82
N VAL A 18 -17.13 25.51 -2.71
CA VAL A 18 -16.56 25.90 -1.42
C VAL A 18 -16.27 27.40 -1.38
N SER A 19 -16.26 27.98 -0.19
CA SER A 19 -15.69 29.29 0.06
C SER A 19 -14.56 29.13 1.06
N ALA A 20 -13.33 29.28 0.59
CA ALA A 20 -12.16 29.19 1.46
C ALA A 20 -12.11 30.31 2.52
N VAL A 21 -12.82 31.42 2.29
CA VAL A 21 -12.88 32.58 3.20
C VAL A 21 -13.88 32.34 4.33
N THR A 22 -15.06 31.82 4.01
CA THR A 22 -16.14 31.62 5.00
C THR A 22 -16.17 30.21 5.58
N GLY A 23 -15.49 29.26 4.94
CA GLY A 23 -15.54 27.83 5.28
C GLY A 23 -16.77 27.10 4.73
N ALA A 24 -17.69 27.79 4.07
CA ALA A 24 -18.89 27.19 3.50
C ALA A 24 -18.53 26.08 2.48
N GLY A 25 -19.21 24.93 2.57
CA GLY A 25 -19.01 23.79 1.67
C GLY A 25 -17.77 22.92 1.94
N LEU A 26 -16.92 23.27 2.93
CA LEU A 26 -15.75 22.44 3.26
C LEU A 26 -16.13 21.06 3.81
N ASP A 27 -17.24 20.94 4.53
CA ASP A 27 -17.72 19.65 5.02
C ASP A 27 -18.26 18.76 3.89
N ASP A 28 -18.93 19.37 2.90
CA ASP A 28 -19.35 18.68 1.68
C ASP A 28 -18.13 18.19 0.88
N LEU A 29 -17.09 19.03 0.79
CA LEU A 29 -15.82 18.65 0.17
C LEU A 29 -15.17 17.48 0.92
N ARG A 30 -15.13 17.51 2.25
CA ARG A 30 -14.59 16.41 3.06
C ARG A 30 -15.33 15.11 2.80
N ARG A 31 -16.67 15.13 2.76
CA ARG A 31 -17.50 13.97 2.42
C ARG A 31 -17.24 13.47 1.01
N ALA A 32 -17.14 14.37 0.03
CA ALA A 32 -16.86 14.01 -1.35
C ALA A 32 -15.46 13.38 -1.53
N ILE A 33 -14.45 13.85 -0.79
CA ILE A 33 -13.12 13.26 -0.77
C ILE A 33 -13.19 11.84 -0.19
N ILE A 34 -13.83 11.66 0.97
CA ILE A 34 -13.96 10.34 1.62
C ILE A 34 -14.69 9.36 0.69
N ALA A 35 -15.79 9.78 0.06
CA ALA A 35 -16.54 8.97 -0.87
C ALA A 35 -15.73 8.62 -2.14
N ALA A 36 -14.90 9.53 -2.64
CA ALA A 36 -14.07 9.30 -3.81
C ALA A 36 -12.87 8.38 -3.56
N LEU A 37 -12.44 8.27 -2.29
CA LEU A 37 -11.34 7.39 -1.90
C LEU A 37 -11.75 5.92 -1.77
N ASP A 38 -13.05 5.61 -1.90
CA ASP A 38 -13.64 4.25 -1.81
C ASP A 38 -13.10 3.46 -0.61
N VAL A 39 -12.87 4.17 0.51
CA VAL A 39 -12.31 3.58 1.71
C VAL A 39 -13.46 2.86 2.39
N GLU A 40 -13.56 1.54 2.22
CA GLU A 40 -14.33 0.75 3.18
C GLU A 40 -13.81 1.09 4.58
N PRO A 41 -14.70 1.27 5.59
CA PRO A 41 -14.25 1.45 6.96
C PRO A 41 -13.31 0.30 7.27
N VAL A 42 -12.03 0.64 7.46
CA VAL A 42 -10.93 -0.31 7.61
C VAL A 42 -11.27 -1.16 8.84
N ARG A 43 -11.91 -2.31 8.61
CA ARG A 43 -11.98 -3.38 9.60
C ARG A 43 -10.55 -3.73 9.93
N ASP A 44 -10.25 -4.02 11.21
CA ASP A 44 -8.95 -4.40 11.80
C ASP A 44 -8.17 -5.49 11.01
N ARG A 45 -7.78 -5.17 9.79
CA ARG A 45 -6.94 -5.97 8.94
C ARG A 45 -5.57 -5.33 9.03
N PRO A 46 -4.53 -6.07 9.44
CA PRO A 46 -3.18 -5.54 9.39
C PRO A 46 -2.88 -5.10 7.95
N ALA A 47 -2.82 -3.79 7.74
CA ALA A 47 -2.59 -3.21 6.43
C ALA A 47 -1.08 -3.20 6.15
N LEU A 48 -0.69 -3.76 5.00
CA LEU A 48 0.67 -3.60 4.49
C LEU A 48 0.80 -2.18 3.92
N THR A 49 1.35 -1.26 4.71
CA THR A 49 1.50 0.15 4.32
C THR A 49 2.91 0.50 3.82
N ASN A 50 3.88 -0.40 4.03
CA ASN A 50 5.25 -0.21 3.57
C ASN A 50 5.44 -0.85 2.19
N VAL A 51 5.78 -0.03 1.18
CA VAL A 51 6.06 -0.45 -0.20
C VAL A 51 7.08 -1.59 -0.26
N ARG A 52 8.08 -1.60 0.62
CA ARG A 52 9.05 -2.71 0.72
C ARG A 52 8.36 -4.01 1.13
N HIS A 53 7.52 -3.99 2.16
CA HIS A 53 6.80 -5.19 2.60
C HIS A 53 5.84 -5.67 1.53
N ILE A 54 5.16 -4.76 0.81
CA ILE A 54 4.30 -5.10 -0.31
C ILE A 54 5.10 -5.86 -1.38
N ALA A 55 6.23 -5.32 -1.83
CA ALA A 55 7.08 -5.96 -2.83
C ALA A 55 7.60 -7.35 -2.39
N LEU A 56 7.93 -7.52 -1.11
CA LEU A 56 8.37 -8.81 -0.57
C LEU A 56 7.22 -9.83 -0.50
N VAL A 57 6.01 -9.41 -0.13
CA VAL A 57 4.82 -10.28 -0.12
C VAL A 57 4.46 -10.69 -1.55
N GLU A 58 4.53 -9.78 -2.51
CA GLU A 58 4.32 -10.08 -3.93
C GLU A 58 5.35 -11.11 -4.45
N ARG A 59 6.63 -10.93 -4.12
CA ARG A 59 7.69 -11.90 -4.45
C ARG A 59 7.39 -13.28 -3.87
N ALA A 60 7.01 -13.34 -2.58
CA ALA A 60 6.65 -14.60 -1.93
C ALA A 60 5.42 -15.25 -2.59
N HIS A 61 4.40 -14.46 -2.91
CA HIS A 61 3.18 -14.94 -3.57
C HIS A 61 3.47 -15.52 -4.96
N VAL A 62 4.29 -14.84 -5.78
CA VAL A 62 4.70 -15.33 -7.09
C VAL A 62 5.46 -16.66 -6.95
N ALA A 63 6.42 -16.75 -6.04
CA ALA A 63 7.19 -17.98 -5.81
C ALA A 63 6.30 -19.15 -5.35
N LEU A 64 5.37 -18.91 -4.42
CA LEU A 64 4.39 -19.92 -3.99
C LEU A 64 3.48 -20.38 -5.15
N THR A 65 3.09 -19.45 -6.03
CA THR A 65 2.28 -19.77 -7.21
C THR A 65 3.05 -20.66 -8.19
N ARG A 66 4.35 -20.41 -8.37
CA ARG A 66 5.22 -21.27 -9.18
C ARG A 66 5.39 -22.65 -8.55
N ALA A 67 5.66 -22.73 -7.24
CA ALA A 67 5.75 -24.00 -6.49
C ALA A 67 4.48 -24.83 -6.63
N ALA A 68 3.31 -24.21 -6.43
CA ALA A 68 2.01 -24.86 -6.58
C ALA A 68 1.77 -25.32 -8.02
N GLY A 69 2.21 -24.54 -9.01
CA GLY A 69 2.16 -24.92 -10.42
C GLY A 69 3.07 -26.10 -10.75
N ALA A 70 4.31 -26.11 -10.24
CA ALA A 70 5.27 -27.19 -10.43
C ALA A 70 4.76 -28.51 -9.81
N ALA A 71 4.22 -28.45 -8.59
CA ALA A 71 3.62 -29.60 -7.92
C ALA A 71 2.43 -30.17 -8.71
N ARG A 72 1.53 -29.31 -9.21
CA ARG A 72 0.38 -29.75 -10.04
C ARG A 72 0.80 -30.39 -11.36
N ARG A 73 1.95 -30.00 -11.92
CA ARG A 73 2.51 -30.57 -13.15
C ARG A 73 3.38 -31.81 -12.90
N SER A 74 3.45 -32.30 -11.67
CA SER A 74 4.32 -33.43 -11.28
C SER A 74 5.78 -33.21 -11.70
N MET A 75 6.25 -31.96 -11.62
CA MET A 75 7.67 -31.66 -11.83
C MET A 75 8.51 -32.30 -10.72
N PRO A 76 9.81 -32.55 -10.99
CA PRO A 76 10.73 -33.02 -9.96
C PRO A 76 10.70 -32.13 -8.71
N GLU A 77 10.85 -32.76 -7.54
CA GLU A 77 10.70 -32.10 -6.23
C GLU A 77 11.69 -30.95 -6.02
N GLU A 78 12.84 -30.99 -6.69
CA GLU A 78 13.85 -29.92 -6.68
C GLU A 78 13.29 -28.57 -7.15
N PHE A 79 12.37 -28.55 -8.12
CA PHE A 79 11.75 -27.31 -8.61
C PHE A 79 10.77 -26.73 -7.59
N VAL A 80 9.97 -27.60 -6.97
CA VAL A 80 9.04 -27.20 -5.90
C VAL A 80 9.83 -26.67 -4.71
N LEU A 81 10.92 -27.36 -4.33
CA LEU A 81 11.77 -26.96 -3.22
C LEU A 81 12.44 -25.61 -3.47
N ALA A 82 13.00 -25.38 -4.67
CA ALA A 82 13.62 -24.11 -5.02
C ALA A 82 12.63 -22.94 -4.90
N ASP A 83 11.42 -23.07 -5.45
CA ASP A 83 10.40 -22.03 -5.35
C ASP A 83 9.91 -21.80 -3.91
N LEU A 84 9.83 -22.85 -3.09
CA LEU A 84 9.51 -22.71 -1.65
C LEU A 84 10.63 -22.00 -0.88
N GLN A 85 11.89 -22.24 -1.24
CA GLN A 85 13.04 -21.55 -0.64
C GLN A 85 13.01 -20.05 -0.98
N ASP A 86 12.68 -19.69 -2.22
CA ASP A 86 12.51 -18.29 -2.65
C ASP A 86 11.40 -17.58 -1.86
N ALA A 87 10.24 -18.24 -1.71
CA ALA A 87 9.13 -17.72 -0.93
C ALA A 87 9.54 -17.48 0.53
N ARG A 88 10.21 -18.47 1.15
CA ARG A 88 10.72 -18.38 2.52
C ARG A 88 11.76 -17.26 2.68
N ALA A 89 12.63 -17.05 1.69
CA ALA A 89 13.60 -15.96 1.71
C ALA A 89 12.94 -14.59 1.78
N ALA A 90 11.95 -14.33 0.93
CA ALA A 90 11.19 -13.09 0.94
C ALA A 90 10.45 -12.86 2.27
N LEU A 91 9.84 -13.91 2.84
CA LEU A 91 9.14 -13.81 4.13
C LEU A 91 10.10 -13.55 5.30
N GLU A 92 11.27 -14.19 5.30
CA GLU A 92 12.29 -13.92 6.33
C GLU A 92 12.83 -12.49 6.26
N GLU A 93 12.91 -11.90 5.07
CA GLU A 93 13.31 -10.49 4.86
C GLU A 93 12.24 -9.49 5.35
N ILE A 94 10.95 -9.86 5.30
CA ILE A 94 9.88 -9.08 5.92
C ILE A 94 10.03 -9.10 7.44
N SER A 95 10.26 -10.29 8.02
CA SER A 95 10.39 -10.47 9.47
C SER A 95 11.70 -9.96 10.07
N GLY A 96 12.64 -9.49 9.22
CA GLY A 96 13.97 -9.04 9.64
C GLY A 96 14.96 -10.16 9.99
N ARG A 97 14.57 -11.43 9.86
CA ARG A 97 15.47 -12.59 10.06
C ARG A 97 16.56 -12.68 9.00
N ARG A 98 16.31 -12.11 7.82
CA ARG A 98 17.30 -11.84 6.77
C ARG A 98 17.20 -10.37 6.35
N ALA A 99 17.89 -9.48 7.04
CA ALA A 99 18.03 -8.09 6.60
C ALA A 99 19.41 -7.88 5.96
N SER A 100 19.47 -7.23 4.80
CA SER A 100 20.75 -6.79 4.23
C SER A 100 21.25 -5.54 4.94
N GLU A 101 22.56 -5.32 4.96
CA GLU A 101 23.17 -4.12 5.55
C GLU A 101 22.65 -2.84 4.88
N ALA A 102 22.55 -2.84 3.54
CA ALA A 102 21.95 -1.75 2.76
C ALA A 102 20.48 -1.47 3.12
N LEU A 103 19.71 -2.50 3.49
CA LEU A 103 18.34 -2.34 3.95
C LEU A 103 18.30 -1.64 5.32
N LEU A 104 19.19 -2.04 6.24
CA LEU A 104 19.28 -1.40 7.54
C LEU A 104 19.66 0.07 7.39
N GLU A 105 20.66 0.38 6.56
CA GLU A 105 21.03 1.77 6.24
C GLU A 105 19.87 2.58 5.67
N HIS A 106 19.11 2.03 4.71
CA HIS A 106 17.95 2.72 4.13
C HIS A 106 16.86 2.99 5.17
N ILE A 107 16.61 2.03 6.07
CA ILE A 107 15.67 2.22 7.17
C ILE A 107 16.15 3.36 8.05
N PHE A 108 17.38 3.28 8.56
CA PHE A 108 17.93 4.24 9.53
C PHE A 108 18.20 5.64 8.95
N ALA A 109 18.44 5.77 7.64
CA ALA A 109 18.56 7.05 6.96
C ALA A 109 17.29 7.93 7.06
N ARG A 110 16.13 7.33 7.34
CA ARG A 110 14.85 8.04 7.50
C ARG A 110 14.52 8.35 8.96
N PHE A 111 15.36 7.95 9.91
CA PHE A 111 15.22 8.29 11.32
C PHE A 111 16.05 9.54 11.63
N CYS A 112 15.47 10.46 12.40
CA CYS A 112 16.23 11.58 12.93
C CYS A 112 17.35 11.08 13.85
N ILE A 113 18.48 11.78 13.88
CA ILE A 113 19.60 11.48 14.78
C ILE A 113 19.09 11.52 16.23
N GLY A 114 19.26 10.41 16.96
CA GLY A 114 18.84 10.29 18.36
C GLY A 114 17.68 9.30 18.62
N LYS A 115 17.45 8.33 17.73
CA LYS A 115 16.57 7.18 17.99
C LYS A 115 17.36 5.89 18.12
#